data_AF-A0A0L7K561-F1
#
_entry.id   AF-A0A0L7K561-F1
#
_cell.length_a   1.000
_cell.length_b   1.000
_cell.length_c   1.000
_cell.angle_alpha   90.00
_cell.angle_beta   90.00
_cell.angle_gamma   90.00
#
_symmetry.space_group_name_H-M   'P 1'
#
loop_
_entity.id
_entity.type
_entity.pdbx_description
1 polymer ?
#
loop_
_entity_poly.entity_id
_entity_poly.type
_entity_poly.pdbx_seq_one_letter_code
_entity_poly.pdbx_strand_id
1 'polypeptide(L)'
;MYNPTDYFIKVLAVIPGSETASHQAIKSICDSFAVSDVAKELDMDIHLEYHLMENENEETRRDKPDKFRSPFFMIKIMWLVYRHMLIIIRDPRVQLIRILQKLAIALTAGLCFISTARLTQDGIQDVQGALFIIIAENTFSPMYSVLHVFPEEFPLFHRELKAGLYSTPIYYIARMIAMFPGLLIEPTLFTLVVYWIAGLRNTFYAFSFTIFIAILVLNYDFESSNLWTDVGALLILYVAFHLLALIALRYRTRRK
;
A
#
# COMPACT_ATOMS: atom_id res chain seq x y z
N MET A 1 -37.92 -32.23 -5.55
CA MET A 1 -38.08 -31.61 -6.88
C MET A 1 -36.68 -31.23 -7.34
N TYR A 2 -36.12 -31.93 -8.34
CA TYR A 2 -34.77 -31.60 -8.83
C TYR A 2 -34.81 -30.31 -9.64
N ASN A 3 -33.80 -29.45 -9.47
CA ASN A 3 -33.62 -28.27 -10.29
C ASN A 3 -33.18 -28.72 -11.71
N PRO A 4 -33.95 -28.43 -12.77
CA PRO A 4 -33.62 -28.86 -14.13
C PRO A 4 -32.23 -28.37 -14.58
N THR A 5 -31.80 -27.17 -14.17
CA THR A 5 -30.48 -26.62 -14.52
C THR A 5 -29.34 -27.44 -13.92
N ASP A 6 -29.46 -27.83 -12.65
CA ASP A 6 -28.46 -28.66 -11.96
C ASP A 6 -28.37 -30.06 -12.59
N TYR A 7 -29.50 -30.60 -13.06
CA TYR A 7 -29.53 -31.86 -13.80
C TYR A 7 -28.77 -31.76 -15.13
N PHE A 8 -29.02 -30.74 -15.95
CA PHE A 8 -28.31 -30.56 -17.22
C PHE A 8 -26.81 -30.34 -17.04
N ILE A 9 -26.40 -29.56 -16.04
CA ILE A 9 -24.99 -29.35 -15.72
C ILE A 9 -24.30 -30.66 -15.35
N LYS A 10 -24.97 -31.52 -14.55
CA LYS A 10 -24.43 -32.82 -14.16
C LYS A 10 -24.31 -33.81 -15.32
N VAL A 11 -25.28 -33.80 -16.25
CA VAL A 11 -25.24 -34.66 -17.45
C VAL A 11 -24.13 -34.23 -18.41
N LEU A 12 -23.83 -32.93 -18.48
CA LEU A 12 -22.77 -32.38 -19.34
C LEU A 12 -21.39 -32.34 -18.66
N ALA A 13 -21.30 -32.63 -17.37
CA ALA A 13 -20.04 -32.65 -16.62
C ALA A 13 -19.36 -34.03 -16.70
N VAL A 14 -18.03 -34.02 -16.73
CA VAL A 14 -17.24 -35.25 -16.60
C VAL A 14 -17.21 -35.65 -15.12
N ILE A 15 -17.69 -36.85 -14.81
CA ILE A 15 -17.77 -37.35 -13.43
C ILE A 15 -16.56 -38.26 -13.15
N PRO A 16 -15.77 -37.99 -12.09
CA PRO A 16 -14.62 -38.82 -11.75
C PRO A 16 -15.08 -40.24 -11.36
N GLY A 17 -14.52 -41.26 -12.00
CA GLY A 17 -14.87 -42.68 -11.82
C GLY A 17 -15.66 -43.31 -12.98
N SER A 18 -16.26 -42.50 -13.86
CA SER A 18 -16.97 -42.97 -15.07
C SER A 18 -16.70 -42.08 -16.29
N GLU A 19 -15.45 -41.65 -16.45
CA GLU A 19 -15.06 -40.62 -17.43
C GLU A 19 -15.39 -41.02 -18.87
N THR A 20 -15.13 -42.27 -19.27
CA THR A 20 -15.41 -42.77 -20.62
C THR A 20 -16.89 -42.73 -20.97
N ALA A 21 -17.76 -43.11 -20.02
CA ALA A 21 -19.21 -43.05 -20.18
C ALA A 21 -19.73 -41.60 -20.23
N SER A 22 -19.20 -40.71 -19.38
CA SER A 22 -19.53 -39.28 -19.41
C SER A 22 -19.12 -38.64 -20.74
N HIS A 23 -17.92 -38.92 -21.24
CA HIS A 23 -17.47 -38.41 -22.54
C HIS A 23 -18.34 -38.90 -23.70
N GLN A 24 -18.77 -40.16 -23.68
CA GLN A 24 -19.65 -40.71 -24.70
C GLN A 24 -21.05 -40.09 -24.65
N ALA A 25 -21.61 -39.87 -23.45
CA ALA A 25 -22.89 -39.20 -23.26
C ALA A 25 -22.85 -37.74 -23.75
N ILE A 26 -21.80 -36.99 -23.37
CA ILE A 26 -21.59 -35.61 -23.84
C ILE A 26 -21.51 -35.58 -25.37
N LYS A 27 -20.69 -36.46 -25.96
CA LYS A 27 -20.53 -36.53 -27.41
C LYS A 27 -21.86 -36.83 -28.12
N SER A 28 -22.62 -37.80 -27.64
CA SER A 28 -23.95 -38.12 -28.19
C SER A 28 -24.90 -36.93 -28.14
N ILE A 29 -24.87 -36.14 -27.07
CA ILE A 29 -25.72 -34.95 -26.91
C ILE A 29 -25.26 -33.85 -27.87
N CYS A 30 -23.96 -33.60 -27.98
CA CYS A 30 -23.40 -32.64 -28.94
C CYS A 30 -23.72 -33.01 -30.39
N ASP A 31 -23.56 -34.29 -30.76
CA ASP A 31 -23.85 -34.79 -32.11
C ASP A 31 -25.36 -34.67 -32.42
N SER A 32 -26.23 -34.99 -31.46
CA SER A 32 -27.67 -34.83 -31.61
C SER A 32 -28.10 -33.36 -31.69
N PHE A 33 -27.44 -32.46 -30.97
CA PHE A 33 -27.71 -31.02 -31.03
C PHE A 33 -27.26 -30.44 -32.36
N ALA A 34 -26.07 -30.80 -32.86
CA ALA A 34 -25.53 -30.30 -34.13
C ALA A 34 -26.42 -30.63 -35.35
N VAL A 35 -27.15 -31.75 -35.32
CA VAL A 35 -28.07 -32.15 -36.39
C VAL A 35 -29.47 -31.54 -36.22
N SER A 36 -29.80 -31.06 -35.02
CA SER A 36 -31.13 -30.53 -34.70
C SER A 36 -31.45 -29.24 -35.46
N ASP A 37 -32.74 -29.01 -35.72
CA ASP A 37 -33.19 -27.80 -36.39
C ASP A 37 -33.00 -26.54 -35.51
N VAL A 38 -33.01 -26.71 -34.18
CA VAL A 38 -32.71 -25.65 -33.21
C VAL A 38 -31.30 -25.11 -33.38
N ALA A 39 -30.31 -25.98 -33.65
CA ALA A 39 -28.95 -25.53 -33.88
C ALA A 39 -28.80 -24.73 -35.18
N LYS A 40 -29.57 -25.08 -36.23
CA LYS A 40 -29.59 -24.34 -37.50
C LYS A 40 -30.26 -22.97 -37.35
N GLU A 41 -31.37 -22.91 -36.60
CA GLU A 41 -32.06 -21.66 -36.29
C GLU A 41 -31.15 -20.72 -35.48
N LEU A 42 -30.47 -21.24 -34.46
CA LEU A 42 -29.51 -20.47 -33.67
C LEU A 42 -28.33 -19.96 -34.51
N ASP A 43 -27.78 -20.77 -35.41
CA ASP A 43 -26.69 -20.36 -36.29
C ASP A 43 -27.14 -19.25 -37.26
N MET A 44 -28.37 -19.36 -37.78
CA MET A 44 -28.99 -18.33 -38.61
C MET A 44 -29.19 -17.01 -37.83
N ASP A 45 -29.67 -17.09 -36.59
CA ASP A 45 -29.86 -15.93 -35.71
C ASP A 45 -28.52 -15.26 -35.35
N ILE A 46 -27.49 -16.04 -35.00
CA ILE A 46 -26.13 -15.53 -34.73
C ILE A 46 -25.56 -14.85 -35.97
N HIS A 47 -25.73 -15.48 -37.15
CA HIS A 47 -25.24 -14.91 -38.41
C HIS A 47 -25.97 -13.61 -38.75
N LEU A 48 -27.29 -13.57 -38.56
CA LEU A 48 -28.10 -12.37 -38.73
C LEU A 48 -27.66 -11.26 -37.76
N GLU A 49 -27.48 -11.57 -36.48
CA GLU A 49 -27.00 -10.64 -35.46
C GLU A 49 -25.61 -10.10 -35.83
N TYR A 50 -24.71 -10.96 -36.32
CA TYR A 50 -23.38 -10.55 -36.76
C TYR A 50 -23.43 -9.57 -37.95
N HIS A 51 -24.26 -9.85 -38.97
CA HIS A 51 -24.47 -8.93 -40.11
C HIS A 51 -25.14 -7.62 -39.71
N LEU A 52 -26.11 -7.68 -38.81
CA LEU A 52 -26.75 -6.48 -38.26
C LEU A 52 -25.75 -5.65 -37.47
N MET A 53 -24.89 -6.27 -36.65
CA MET A 53 -23.81 -5.59 -35.94
C MET A 53 -22.75 -5.00 -36.88
N GLU A 54 -22.43 -5.66 -37.99
CA GLU A 54 -21.48 -5.13 -39.00
C GLU A 54 -22.06 -3.87 -39.68
N ASN A 55 -23.33 -3.91 -40.07
CA ASN A 55 -24.04 -2.77 -40.67
C ASN A 55 -24.27 -1.64 -39.65
N GLU A 56 -24.67 -1.97 -38.42
CA GLU A 56 -24.79 -0.98 -37.32
C GLU A 56 -23.44 -0.38 -36.96
N ASN A 57 -22.34 -1.14 -37.01
CA ASN A 57 -20.99 -0.59 -36.78
C ASN A 57 -20.59 0.38 -37.90
N GLU A 58 -20.99 0.15 -39.15
CA GLU A 58 -20.75 1.10 -40.25
C GLU A 58 -21.60 2.38 -40.14
N GLU A 59 -22.88 2.29 -39.79
CA GLU A 59 -23.75 3.45 -39.58
C GLU A 59 -23.40 4.21 -38.28
N THR A 60 -23.13 3.49 -37.19
CA THR A 60 -22.76 4.07 -35.89
C THR A 60 -21.37 4.71 -35.91
N ARG A 61 -20.41 4.19 -36.70
CA ARG A 61 -19.10 4.84 -36.93
C ARG A 61 -19.20 6.18 -37.65
N ARG A 62 -20.24 6.40 -38.45
CA ARG A 62 -20.44 7.67 -39.17
C ARG A 62 -21.01 8.78 -38.28
N ASP A 63 -21.80 8.43 -37.25
CA ASP A 63 -22.53 9.44 -36.43
C ASP A 63 -22.25 9.45 -34.92
N LYS A 64 -21.53 8.48 -34.34
CA LYS A 64 -21.10 8.56 -32.94
C LYS A 64 -19.60 8.83 -32.86
N PRO A 65 -19.17 10.06 -32.51
CA PRO A 65 -17.81 10.21 -32.05
C PRO A 65 -17.74 9.52 -30.69
N ASP A 66 -17.02 8.40 -30.60
CA ASP A 66 -16.61 7.78 -29.34
C ASP A 66 -15.77 8.79 -28.53
N LYS A 67 -16.45 9.71 -27.87
CA LYS A 67 -15.85 10.80 -27.09
C LYS A 67 -15.77 10.43 -25.62
N PHE A 68 -15.48 9.18 -25.28
CA PHE A 68 -14.88 8.91 -23.98
C PHE A 68 -13.40 9.30 -24.05
N ARG A 69 -13.13 10.61 -23.99
CA ARG A 69 -11.77 11.09 -23.77
C ARG A 69 -11.38 10.66 -22.36
N SER A 70 -10.41 9.74 -22.26
CA SER A 70 -9.80 9.41 -20.98
C SER A 70 -9.43 10.72 -20.27
N PRO A 71 -9.83 10.91 -19.00
CA PRO A 71 -9.51 12.13 -18.27
C PRO A 71 -7.99 12.31 -18.22
N PHE A 72 -7.55 13.57 -18.19
CA PHE A 72 -6.14 13.92 -18.05
C PHE A 72 -5.52 13.21 -16.83
N PHE A 73 -4.24 12.87 -16.95
CA PHE A 73 -3.47 12.15 -15.93
C PHE A 73 -3.59 12.74 -14.51
N MET A 74 -3.55 14.07 -14.39
CA MET A 74 -3.65 14.76 -13.09
C MET A 74 -5.01 14.56 -12.42
N ILE A 75 -6.10 14.53 -13.20
CA ILE A 75 -7.44 14.27 -12.68
C ILE A 75 -7.50 12.85 -12.10
N LYS A 76 -6.90 11.87 -12.79
CA LYS A 76 -6.79 10.49 -12.27
C LYS A 76 -6.04 10.47 -10.93
N ILE A 77 -4.88 11.12 -10.83
CA ILE A 77 -4.13 11.20 -9.57
C ILE A 77 -4.98 11.82 -8.46
N MET A 78 -5.61 12.98 -8.70
CA MET A 78 -6.41 13.66 -7.67
C MET A 78 -7.54 12.77 -7.14
N TRP A 79 -8.26 12.09 -8.03
CA TRP A 79 -9.32 11.17 -7.62
C TRP A 79 -8.79 9.95 -6.87
N LEU A 80 -7.66 9.38 -7.30
CA LEU A 80 -7.03 8.29 -6.59
C LEU A 80 -6.55 8.73 -5.20
N VAL A 81 -5.93 9.91 -5.06
CA VAL A 81 -5.52 10.47 -3.76
C VAL A 81 -6.74 10.66 -2.87
N TYR A 82 -7.78 11.31 -3.39
CA TYR A 82 -9.02 11.54 -2.64
C TYR A 82 -9.65 10.23 -2.15
N ARG A 83 -9.69 9.20 -3.02
CA ARG A 83 -10.16 7.87 -2.64
C ARG A 83 -9.33 7.26 -1.51
N HIS A 84 -8.00 7.27 -1.62
CA HIS A 84 -7.13 6.71 -0.57
C HIS A 84 -7.29 7.48 0.75
N MET A 85 -7.38 8.80 0.70
CA MET A 85 -7.63 9.63 1.89
C MET A 85 -8.99 9.34 2.53
N LEU A 86 -10.04 9.15 1.71
CA LEU A 86 -11.34 8.74 2.21
C LEU A 86 -11.29 7.38 2.89
N ILE A 87 -10.59 6.39 2.33
CA ILE A 87 -10.44 5.06 2.95
C ILE A 87 -9.81 5.19 4.34
N ILE A 88 -8.77 6.02 4.47
CA ILE A 88 -8.09 6.28 5.74
C ILE A 88 -9.02 6.95 6.77
N ILE A 89 -9.86 7.90 6.33
CA ILE A 89 -10.73 8.71 7.21
C ILE A 89 -12.03 7.97 7.58
N ARG A 90 -12.53 7.09 6.71
CA ARG A 90 -13.86 6.47 6.84
C ARG A 90 -13.97 5.50 8.02
N ASP A 91 -12.86 4.92 8.46
CA ASP A 91 -12.80 4.04 9.63
C ASP A 91 -12.09 4.69 10.82
N PRO A 92 -12.75 5.62 11.54
CA PRO A 92 -12.16 6.31 12.68
C PRO A 92 -11.81 5.36 13.83
N ARG A 93 -12.48 4.21 13.93
CA ARG A 93 -12.17 3.18 14.94
C ARG A 93 -10.79 2.57 14.73
N VAL A 94 -10.45 2.24 13.48
CA VAL A 94 -9.14 1.69 13.12
C VAL A 94 -8.05 2.72 13.39
N GLN A 95 -8.29 3.98 13.04
CA GLN A 95 -7.33 5.05 13.33
C GLN A 95 -7.15 5.31 14.82
N LEU A 96 -8.23 5.29 15.60
CA LEU A 96 -8.14 5.44 17.04
C LEU A 96 -7.30 4.32 17.66
N ILE A 97 -7.54 3.06 17.27
CA ILE A 97 -6.76 1.91 17.75
C ILE A 97 -5.29 2.07 17.37
N ARG A 98 -4.99 2.49 16.14
CA ARG A 98 -3.61 2.72 15.67
C ARG A 98 -2.91 3.81 16.49
N ILE A 99 -3.56 4.93 16.74
CA ILE A 99 -3.03 6.03 17.54
C ILE A 99 -2.81 5.59 18.99
N LEU A 100 -3.77 4.88 19.60
CA LEU A 100 -3.66 4.38 20.97
C LEU A 100 -2.53 3.35 21.10
N GLN A 101 -2.40 2.43 20.14
CA GLN A 101 -1.30 1.47 20.11
C GLN A 101 0.05 2.19 19.99
N LYS A 102 0.16 3.19 19.10
CA LYS A 102 1.39 3.98 19.00
C LYS A 102 1.71 4.76 20.25
N LEU A 103 0.70 5.33 20.91
CA LEU A 103 0.89 6.01 22.19
C LEU A 103 1.37 5.03 23.26
N ALA A 104 0.81 3.83 23.35
CA ALA A 104 1.24 2.81 24.31
C ALA A 104 2.70 2.37 24.08
N ILE A 105 3.11 2.17 22.83
CA ILE A 105 4.50 1.85 22.47
C ILE A 105 5.41 3.03 22.82
N ALA A 106 5.01 4.27 22.48
CA ALA A 106 5.78 5.48 22.80
C ALA A 106 5.95 5.67 24.31
N LEU A 107 4.91 5.43 25.10
CA LEU A 107 4.96 5.49 26.56
C LEU A 107 5.91 4.43 27.10
N THR A 108 5.79 3.19 26.65
CA THR A 108 6.66 2.08 27.10
C THR A 108 8.13 2.37 26.76
N ALA A 109 8.41 2.76 25.52
CA ALA A 109 9.74 3.14 25.08
C ALA A 109 10.27 4.34 25.87
N GLY A 110 9.46 5.38 26.08
CA GLY A 110 9.84 6.56 26.87
C GLY A 110 10.17 6.22 28.32
N LEU A 111 9.35 5.38 28.97
CA LEU A 111 9.55 4.96 30.37
C LEU A 111 10.86 4.19 30.56
N CYS A 112 11.33 3.44 29.56
CA CYS A 112 12.63 2.78 29.62
C CYS A 112 13.82 3.76 29.76
N PHE A 113 13.64 5.01 29.32
CA PHE A 113 14.68 6.05 29.35
C PHE A 113 14.38 7.17 30.36
N ILE A 114 13.55 6.89 31.38
CA ILE A 114 13.18 7.87 32.38
C ILE A 114 14.43 8.34 33.16
N SER A 115 14.64 9.66 33.24
CA SER A 115 15.82 10.26 33.91
C SER A 115 17.19 9.96 33.27
N THR A 116 17.25 9.95 31.94
CA THR A 116 18.48 9.94 31.13
C THR A 116 19.36 11.21 31.33
N ALA A 117 18.86 12.25 32.01
CA ALA A 117 19.54 13.52 32.25
C ALA A 117 20.65 13.46 33.35
N ARG A 118 21.33 12.33 33.53
CA ARG A 118 22.51 12.25 34.42
C ARG A 118 23.77 12.62 33.62
N LEU A 119 24.59 13.52 34.14
CA LEU A 119 25.87 13.93 33.54
C LEU A 119 26.98 12.88 33.79
N THR A 120 26.66 11.60 33.60
CA THR A 120 27.55 10.45 33.76
C THR A 120 27.73 9.73 32.42
N GLN A 121 28.75 8.89 32.29
CA GLN A 121 28.98 8.08 31.09
C GLN A 121 27.75 7.23 30.74
N ASP A 122 27.08 6.68 31.75
CA ASP A 122 25.84 5.91 31.61
C ASP A 122 24.71 6.76 30.98
N GLY A 123 24.60 8.04 31.35
CA GLY A 123 23.61 8.95 30.76
C GLY A 123 23.85 9.23 29.28
N ILE A 124 25.10 9.18 28.80
CA ILE A 124 25.40 9.31 27.36
C ILE A 124 24.88 8.08 26.61
N GLN A 125 25.10 6.88 27.16
CA GLN A 125 24.62 5.63 26.58
C GLN A 125 23.08 5.59 26.55
N ASP A 126 22.43 6.06 27.61
CA ASP A 126 20.97 6.17 27.68
C ASP A 126 20.41 7.14 26.62
N VAL A 127 21.05 8.30 26.39
CA VAL A 127 20.67 9.24 25.31
C VAL A 127 20.83 8.59 23.93
N GLN A 128 21.92 7.84 23.73
CA GLN A 128 22.13 7.14 22.45
C GLN A 128 21.07 6.07 22.22
N GLY A 129 20.71 5.30 23.24
CA GLY A 129 19.62 4.33 23.18
C GLY A 129 18.27 4.98 22.88
N ALA A 130 17.98 6.12 23.52
CA ALA A 130 16.75 6.88 23.27
C ALA A 130 16.67 7.43 21.84
N LEU A 131 17.77 7.94 21.28
CA LEU A 131 17.80 8.40 19.89
C LEU A 131 17.69 7.23 18.90
N PHE A 132 18.35 6.10 19.20
CA PHE A 132 18.27 4.91 18.38
C PHE A 132 16.83 4.37 18.32
N ILE A 133 16.14 4.25 19.45
CA ILE A 133 14.76 3.75 19.45
C ILE A 133 13.80 4.70 18.71
N ILE A 134 14.02 6.02 18.80
CA ILE A 134 13.24 7.02 18.04
C ILE A 134 13.42 6.80 16.54
N ILE A 135 14.64 6.63 16.07
CA ILE A 135 14.90 6.42 14.65
C ILE A 135 14.39 5.06 14.18
N ALA A 136 14.75 3.99 14.90
CA ALA A 136 14.38 2.62 14.53
C ALA A 136 12.87 2.43 14.46
N GLU A 137 12.13 2.94 15.44
CA GLU A 137 10.69 2.77 15.48
C GLU A 137 9.97 3.62 14.43
N ASN A 138 10.50 4.82 14.14
CA ASN A 138 9.99 5.63 13.05
C ASN A 138 10.22 4.93 11.70
N THR A 139 11.36 4.27 11.47
CA THR A 139 11.67 3.59 10.19
C THR A 139 10.95 2.26 9.99
N PHE A 140 11.01 1.35 10.97
CA PHE A 140 10.50 -0.01 10.77
C PHE A 140 8.98 -0.11 10.85
N SER A 141 8.34 0.70 11.71
CA SER A 141 6.89 0.67 11.87
C SER A 141 6.11 0.89 10.56
N PRO A 142 6.34 1.96 9.77
CA PRO A 142 5.64 2.16 8.51
C PRO A 142 5.98 1.07 7.47
N MET A 143 7.20 0.53 7.47
CA MET A 143 7.58 -0.58 6.59
C MET A 143 6.72 -1.82 6.83
N TYR A 144 6.56 -2.24 8.10
CA TYR A 144 5.71 -3.39 8.44
C TYR A 144 4.24 -3.14 8.09
N SER A 145 3.76 -1.91 8.27
CA SER A 145 2.40 -1.52 7.90
C SER A 145 2.15 -1.67 6.40
N VAL A 146 3.07 -1.21 5.56
CA VAL A 146 2.98 -1.36 4.10
C VAL A 146 3.04 -2.82 3.67
N LEU A 147 3.94 -3.61 4.26
CA LEU A 147 4.07 -5.04 3.96
C LEU A 147 2.78 -5.81 4.23
N HIS A 148 2.01 -5.43 5.25
CA HIS A 148 0.75 -6.09 5.56
C HIS A 148 -0.42 -5.61 4.69
N VAL A 149 -0.50 -4.31 4.42
CA VAL A 149 -1.65 -3.71 3.70
C VAL A 149 -1.54 -3.92 2.18
N PHE A 150 -0.32 -3.94 1.64
CA PHE A 150 -0.11 -4.03 0.19
C PHE A 150 -0.71 -5.29 -0.46
N PRO A 151 -0.55 -6.51 0.10
CA PRO A 151 -1.16 -7.72 -0.46
C PRO A 151 -2.69 -7.70 -0.45
N GLU A 152 -3.31 -7.06 0.55
CA GLU A 152 -4.77 -6.94 0.65
C GLU A 152 -5.35 -6.03 -0.44
N GLU A 153 -4.63 -4.96 -0.81
CA GLU A 153 -5.05 -4.00 -1.83
C GLU A 153 -4.70 -4.46 -3.27
N PHE A 154 -3.74 -5.37 -3.41
CA PHE A 154 -3.24 -5.83 -4.71
C PHE A 154 -4.32 -6.40 -5.66
N PRO A 155 -5.29 -7.23 -5.22
CA PRO A 155 -6.34 -7.75 -6.09
C PRO A 155 -7.22 -6.65 -6.69
N LEU A 156 -7.52 -5.60 -5.92
CA LEU A 156 -8.29 -4.46 -6.40
C LEU A 156 -7.51 -3.68 -7.45
N PHE A 157 -6.23 -3.41 -7.19
CA PHE A 157 -5.33 -2.78 -8.14
C PHE A 157 -5.25 -3.56 -9.46
N HIS A 158 -5.05 -4.89 -9.39
CA HIS A 158 -4.95 -5.74 -10.58
C HIS A 158 -6.23 -5.73 -11.42
N ARG A 159 -7.40 -5.74 -10.76
CA ARG A 159 -8.70 -5.63 -11.43
C ARG A 159 -8.85 -4.28 -12.14
N GLU A 160 -8.45 -3.19 -11.48
CA GLU A 160 -8.55 -1.84 -12.05
C GLU A 160 -7.57 -1.62 -13.22
N LEU A 161 -6.38 -2.25 -13.15
CA LEU A 161 -5.39 -2.26 -14.21
C LEU A 161 -5.90 -3.05 -15.44
N LYS A 162 -6.49 -4.24 -15.24
CA LYS A 162 -7.09 -5.05 -16.32
C LYS A 162 -8.26 -4.34 -17.01
N ALA A 163 -9.00 -3.52 -16.27
CA ALA A 163 -10.09 -2.71 -16.81
C ALA A 163 -9.60 -1.43 -17.53
N GLY A 164 -8.30 -1.14 -17.55
CA GLY A 164 -7.73 0.01 -18.27
C GLY A 164 -8.03 1.38 -17.63
N LEU A 165 -8.42 1.43 -16.35
CA LEU A 165 -8.82 2.68 -15.68
C LEU A 165 -7.64 3.66 -15.49
N TYR A 166 -6.48 3.13 -15.10
CA TYR A 166 -5.25 3.90 -14.90
C TYR A 166 -4.00 3.00 -15.05
N SER A 167 -2.84 3.61 -15.24
CA SER A 167 -1.54 2.91 -15.35
C SER A 167 -0.87 2.76 -13.97
N THR A 168 -0.01 1.75 -13.82
CA THR A 168 0.78 1.48 -12.61
C THR A 168 1.47 2.71 -11.97
N PRO A 169 2.19 3.58 -12.73
CA PRO A 169 2.85 4.74 -12.12
C PRO A 169 1.87 5.77 -11.54
N ILE A 170 0.66 5.89 -12.11
CA ILE A 170 -0.38 6.82 -11.61
C ILE A 170 -0.83 6.39 -10.22
N TYR A 171 -1.02 5.08 -10.05
CA TYR A 171 -1.42 4.49 -8.77
C TYR A 171 -0.33 4.70 -7.71
N TYR A 172 0.93 4.45 -8.05
CA TYR A 172 2.04 4.61 -7.12
C TYR A 172 2.18 6.05 -6.61
N ILE A 173 2.17 7.03 -7.53
CA ILE A 173 2.29 8.45 -7.17
C ILE A 173 1.10 8.89 -6.32
N ALA A 174 -0.13 8.52 -6.70
CA ALA A 174 -1.32 8.86 -5.93
C ALA A 174 -1.30 8.24 -4.52
N ARG A 175 -0.81 7.00 -4.39
CA ARG A 175 -0.66 6.32 -3.10
C ARG A 175 0.38 7.02 -2.23
N MET A 176 1.54 7.39 -2.78
CA MET A 176 2.58 8.11 -2.04
C MET A 176 2.09 9.45 -1.50
N ILE A 177 1.38 10.23 -2.32
CA ILE A 177 0.80 11.51 -1.90
C ILE A 177 -0.24 11.32 -0.79
N ALA A 178 -1.09 10.29 -0.89
CA ALA A 178 -2.10 10.01 0.13
C ALA A 178 -1.50 9.52 1.46
N MET A 179 -0.37 8.82 1.43
CA MET A 179 0.31 8.31 2.62
C MET A 179 1.14 9.38 3.36
N PHE A 180 1.56 10.43 2.64
CA PHE A 180 2.45 11.47 3.17
C PHE A 180 2.00 12.09 4.50
N PRO A 181 0.72 12.47 4.71
CA PRO A 181 0.28 13.05 5.98
C PRO A 181 0.39 12.08 7.16
N GLY A 182 0.08 10.79 6.95
CA GLY A 182 0.23 9.75 7.96
C GLY A 182 1.69 9.55 8.35
N LEU A 183 2.59 9.57 7.36
CA LEU A 183 4.04 9.47 7.54
C LEU A 183 4.63 10.67 8.30
N LEU A 184 3.93 11.80 8.40
CA LEU A 184 4.37 12.94 9.22
C LEU A 184 3.78 12.90 10.63
N ILE A 185 2.49 12.57 10.75
CA ILE A 185 1.75 12.64 12.03
C ILE A 185 2.22 11.55 12.99
N GLU A 186 2.31 10.30 12.53
CA GLU A 186 2.68 9.15 13.37
C GLU A 186 4.06 9.30 14.03
N PRO A 187 5.16 9.59 13.30
CA PRO A 187 6.49 9.73 13.92
C PRO A 187 6.63 11.01 14.75
N THR A 188 5.92 12.08 14.40
CA THR A 188 5.89 13.31 15.21
C THR A 188 5.27 13.04 16.57
N LEU A 189 4.14 12.31 16.61
CA LEU A 189 3.46 11.94 17.85
C LEU A 189 4.34 11.03 18.71
N PHE A 190 4.96 10.01 18.11
CA PHE A 190 5.86 9.10 18.81
C PHE A 190 7.05 9.84 19.42
N THR A 191 7.73 10.66 18.59
CA THR A 191 8.92 11.42 19.01
C THR A 191 8.56 12.42 20.10
N LEU A 192 7.40 13.09 20.02
CA LEU A 192 6.94 14.05 21.04
C LEU A 192 6.83 13.40 22.43
N VAL A 193 6.23 12.22 22.51
CA VAL A 193 6.01 11.51 23.78
C VAL A 193 7.33 11.02 24.36
N VAL A 194 8.16 10.35 23.56
CA VAL A 194 9.45 9.81 24.02
C VAL A 194 10.39 10.93 24.43
N TYR A 195 10.44 12.03 23.68
CA TYR A 195 11.35 13.16 23.95
C TYR A 195 11.09 13.82 25.32
N TRP A 196 9.80 13.98 25.69
CA TRP A 196 9.42 14.51 27.00
C TRP A 196 9.61 13.54 28.14
N ILE A 197 9.32 12.26 27.97
CA ILE A 197 9.51 11.29 29.06
C ILE A 197 11.00 11.05 29.33
N ALA A 198 11.82 10.98 28.28
CA ALA A 198 13.27 10.80 28.40
C ALA A 198 13.98 12.07 28.95
N GLY A 199 13.30 13.21 28.99
CA GLY A 199 13.85 14.46 29.55
C GLY A 199 14.98 15.04 28.72
N LEU A 200 14.92 14.89 27.39
CA LEU A 200 15.91 15.48 26.48
C LEU A 200 15.86 17.02 26.54
N ARG A 201 16.88 17.66 25.98
CA ARG A 201 17.12 19.10 26.09
C ARG A 201 15.86 19.91 25.71
N ASN A 202 15.26 20.60 26.67
CA ASN A 202 14.05 21.40 26.50
C ASN A 202 14.30 22.73 25.74
N THR A 203 14.80 22.64 24.51
CA THR A 203 14.96 23.75 23.58
C THR A 203 14.26 23.41 22.28
N PHE A 204 13.39 24.31 21.81
CA PHE A 204 12.61 24.12 20.58
C PHE A 204 13.47 23.76 19.36
N TYR A 205 14.68 24.33 19.28
CA TYR A 205 15.66 24.01 18.24
C TYR A 205 16.09 22.54 18.25
N ALA A 206 16.39 21.98 19.43
CA ALA A 206 16.82 20.59 19.56
C ALA A 206 15.68 19.61 19.24
N PHE A 207 14.45 19.94 19.66
CA PHE A 207 13.26 19.15 19.34
C PHE A 207 12.96 19.12 17.83
N SER A 208 12.92 20.29 17.20
CA SER A 208 12.69 20.43 15.76
C SER A 208 13.77 19.71 14.94
N PHE A 209 15.03 19.81 15.36
CA PHE A 209 16.14 19.12 14.71
C PHE A 209 16.04 17.59 14.82
N THR A 210 15.65 17.06 15.99
CA THR A 210 15.43 15.61 16.18
C THR A 210 14.28 15.09 15.32
N ILE A 211 13.17 15.84 15.22
CA ILE A 211 12.04 15.49 14.35
C ILE A 211 12.43 15.56 12.87
N PHE A 212 13.09 16.63 12.46
CA PHE A 212 13.55 16.82 11.09
C PHE A 212 14.46 15.66 10.65
N ILE A 213 15.35 15.24 11.53
CA ILE A 213 16.22 14.09 11.31
C ILE A 213 15.46 12.78 11.25
N ALA A 214 14.51 12.55 12.16
CA ALA A 214 13.69 11.35 12.13
C ALA A 214 12.90 11.26 10.81
N ILE A 215 12.35 12.38 10.34
CA ILE A 215 11.62 12.46 9.06
C ILE A 215 12.57 12.29 7.86
N LEU A 216 13.79 12.84 7.90
CA LEU A 216 14.76 12.63 6.82
C LEU A 216 15.16 11.16 6.69
N VAL A 217 15.36 10.46 7.80
CA VAL A 217 15.69 9.02 7.78
C VAL A 217 14.52 8.19 7.23
N LEU A 218 13.27 8.63 7.43
CA LEU A 218 12.09 7.98 6.86
C LEU A 218 12.02 8.04 5.32
N ASN A 219 12.51 9.13 4.73
CA ASN A 219 12.44 9.36 3.29
C ASN A 219 13.64 8.75 2.52
N TYR A 220 14.51 8.04 3.22
CA TYR A 220 15.61 7.33 2.61
C TYR A 220 15.08 6.01 2.03
N ASP A 221 14.71 6.04 0.74
CA ASP A 221 14.17 4.89 0.01
C ASP A 221 15.28 3.86 -0.20
N PHE A 222 15.09 2.65 0.35
CA PHE A 222 15.99 1.52 0.10
C PHE A 222 15.71 0.98 -1.30
N GLU A 223 16.38 1.53 -2.31
CA GLU A 223 16.34 0.99 -3.65
C GLU A 223 17.22 -0.27 -3.70
N SER A 224 16.68 -1.40 -4.17
CA SER A 224 17.43 -2.67 -4.22
C SER A 224 18.74 -2.60 -5.03
N SER A 225 18.86 -1.64 -5.96
CA SER A 225 20.07 -1.34 -6.73
C SER A 225 21.15 -0.61 -5.93
N ASN A 226 20.77 0.04 -4.84
CA ASN A 226 21.60 0.98 -4.06
C ASN A 226 21.72 0.57 -2.58
N LEU A 227 21.35 -0.65 -2.21
CA LEU A 227 21.41 -1.15 -0.84
C LEU A 227 22.76 -0.87 -0.13
N TRP A 228 23.88 -0.98 -0.84
CA TRP A 228 25.21 -0.71 -0.27
C TRP A 228 25.52 0.78 -0.10
N THR A 229 25.04 1.63 -1.01
CA THR A 229 25.13 3.10 -0.84
C THR A 229 24.19 3.57 0.25
N ASP A 230 23.09 2.86 0.46
CA ASP A 230 22.06 3.13 1.46
C ASP A 230 22.52 2.75 2.86
N VAL A 231 23.10 1.56 3.00
CA VAL A 231 23.82 1.12 4.20
C VAL A 231 25.02 2.03 4.45
N GLY A 232 25.73 2.46 3.40
CA GLY A 232 26.83 3.42 3.48
C GLY A 232 26.36 4.80 3.98
N ALA A 233 25.24 5.30 3.49
CA ALA A 233 24.65 6.56 3.91
C ALA A 233 24.16 6.49 5.36
N LEU A 234 23.57 5.38 5.78
CA LEU A 234 23.20 5.13 7.18
C LEU A 234 24.41 5.06 8.11
N LEU A 235 25.51 4.45 7.65
CA LEU A 235 26.78 4.45 8.39
C LEU A 235 27.39 5.85 8.47
N ILE A 236 27.35 6.63 7.38
CA ILE A 236 27.82 8.03 7.36
C ILE A 236 26.95 8.87 8.29
N LEU A 237 25.64 8.69 8.27
CA LEU A 237 24.70 9.39 9.14
C LEU A 237 24.95 9.03 10.61
N TYR A 238 25.15 7.74 10.91
CA TYR A 238 25.54 7.24 12.23
C TYR A 238 26.85 7.88 12.73
N VAL A 239 27.88 7.93 11.87
CA VAL A 239 29.16 8.59 12.19
C VAL A 239 28.98 10.10 12.35
N ALA A 240 28.15 10.74 11.53
CA ALA A 240 27.84 12.17 11.63
C ALA A 240 27.10 12.49 12.94
N PHE A 241 26.18 11.64 13.39
CA PHE A 241 25.57 11.75 14.73
C PHE A 241 26.59 11.65 15.84
N HIS A 242 27.52 10.71 15.73
CA HIS A 242 28.55 10.53 16.72
C HIS A 242 29.52 11.73 16.76
N LEU A 243 29.86 12.30 15.61
CA LEU A 243 30.68 13.52 15.50
C LEU A 243 29.95 14.78 15.99
N LEU A 244 28.68 14.97 15.66
CA LEU A 244 27.87 16.08 16.17
C LEU A 244 27.70 15.99 17.69
N ALA A 245 27.51 14.78 18.23
CA ALA A 245 27.50 14.55 19.67
C ALA A 245 28.84 14.93 20.31
N LEU A 246 29.97 14.53 19.71
CA LEU A 246 31.31 14.90 20.17
C LEU A 246 31.57 16.42 20.09
N ILE A 247 31.16 17.08 19.01
CA ILE A 247 31.30 18.54 18.84
C ILE A 247 30.43 19.28 19.86
N ALA A 248 29.19 18.83 20.08
CA ALA A 248 28.32 19.36 21.11
C ALA A 248 28.92 19.18 22.52
N LEU A 249 29.57 18.03 22.78
CA LEU A 249 30.30 17.77 24.02
C LEU A 249 31.51 18.71 24.20
N ARG A 250 32.28 18.92 23.12
CA ARG A 250 33.50 19.74 23.10
C ARG A 250 33.21 21.24 23.21
N TYR A 251 32.10 21.69 22.63
CA TYR A 251 31.64 23.07 22.74
C TYR A 251 31.11 23.37 24.16
N ARG A 252 30.51 22.38 24.82
CA ARG A 252 29.98 22.52 26.19
C ARG A 252 31.07 22.46 27.27
N THR A 253 32.16 21.75 27.03
CA THR A 253 33.33 21.68 27.95
C THR A 253 34.28 22.87 27.83
N ARG A 254 34.28 23.61 26.71
CA ARG A 254 35.06 24.86 26.53
C ARG A 254 34.43 26.13 27.13
N ARG A 255 33.20 26.05 27.66
CA ARG A 255 32.49 27.19 28.30
C ARG A 255 32.52 27.15 29.84
N LYS A 256 33.44 26.39 30.43
CA LYS A 256 33.88 26.52 31.83
C LYS A 256 35.34 26.96 31.82
#